data_AF-A0A851Q2P6-F1
#
_entry.id   AF-A0A851Q2P6-F1
#
_cell.length_a   1.000
_cell.length_b   1.000
_cell.length_c   1.000
_cell.angle_alpha   90.00
_cell.angle_beta   90.00
_cell.angle_gamma   90.00
#
_symmetry.space_group_name_H-M   'P 1'
#
loop_
_entity.id
_entity.type
_entity.pdbx_description
1 polymer ?
#
loop_
_entity_poly.entity_id
_entity_poly.type
_entity_poly.pdbx_seq_one_letter_code
_entity_poly.pdbx_strand_id
1 'polypeptide(L)'
;APSPPSRHFTLNFTLTNLQYTADLHAPSSHKFISTEKVINHYVSPALVLPILTCLTFLLRSGRDKDSTGVDAVCSYRNNVSLARFDREQVHHELSTMTNGVTKLGHYSLEKNSLYVNG
;
A
#
# COMPACT_ATOMS: atom_id res chain seq x y z
N ALA A 1 -14.42 24.48 -10.97
CA ALA A 1 -14.48 23.27 -11.81
C ALA A 1 -14.63 22.06 -10.89
N PRO A 2 -15.51 21.09 -11.19
CA PRO A 2 -15.55 19.85 -10.44
C PRO A 2 -14.22 19.10 -10.64
N SER A 3 -13.60 18.63 -9.56
CA SER A 3 -12.46 17.74 -9.63
C SER A 3 -12.85 16.47 -10.41
N PRO A 4 -11.97 15.92 -11.26
CA PRO A 4 -12.26 14.67 -11.94
C PRO A 4 -12.51 13.57 -10.89
N PRO A 5 -13.44 12.62 -11.15
CA PRO A 5 -13.73 11.54 -10.22
C PRO A 5 -12.48 10.66 -10.06
N SER A 6 -11.82 10.75 -8.91
CA SER A 6 -10.76 9.82 -8.51
C SER A 6 -11.39 8.46 -8.24
N ARG A 7 -10.93 7.41 -8.93
CA ARG A 7 -11.32 6.04 -8.59
C ARG A 7 -10.44 5.56 -7.45
N HIS A 8 -11.09 5.06 -6.41
CA HIS A 8 -10.43 4.50 -5.24
C HIS A 8 -10.35 2.99 -5.38
N PHE A 9 -9.26 2.41 -4.90
CA PHE A 9 -9.06 0.98 -4.82
C PHE A 9 -8.39 0.66 -3.47
N THR A 10 -8.55 -0.56 -2.98
CA THR A 10 -7.88 -1.05 -1.79
C THR A 10 -6.64 -1.85 -2.16
N LEU A 11 -5.61 -1.71 -1.34
CA LEU A 11 -4.37 -2.45 -1.40
C LEU A 11 -4.18 -3.14 -0.05
N ASN A 12 -3.94 -4.45 -0.06
CA ASN A 12 -3.70 -5.22 1.14
C ASN A 12 -2.38 -5.99 0.99
N PHE A 13 -1.61 -6.13 2.07
CA PHE A 13 -0.44 -7.01 2.15
C PHE A 13 -0.04 -7.24 3.61
N THR A 14 0.86 -8.19 3.86
CA THR A 14 1.33 -8.55 5.21
C THR A 14 2.83 -8.33 5.33
N LEU A 15 3.26 -7.56 6.34
CA LEU A 15 4.64 -7.44 6.77
C LEU A 15 4.97 -8.56 7.76
N THR A 16 6.00 -9.37 7.51
CA THR A 16 6.33 -10.57 8.31
C THR A 16 7.42 -10.36 9.35
N ASN A 17 8.08 -9.19 9.34
CA ASN A 17 9.11 -8.81 10.31
C ASN A 17 8.74 -7.55 11.10
N LEU A 18 7.43 -7.30 11.25
CA LEU A 18 6.89 -6.20 12.03
C LEU A 18 5.81 -6.72 12.96
N GLN A 19 6.17 -6.89 14.23
CA GLN A 19 5.21 -7.28 15.26
C GLN A 19 4.16 -6.19 15.48
N TYR A 20 2.88 -6.61 15.48
CA TYR A 20 1.76 -5.74 15.81
C TYR A 20 1.79 -5.33 17.28
N THR A 21 1.73 -4.02 17.55
CA THR A 21 1.73 -3.44 18.90
C THR A 21 0.68 -2.34 19.02
N ALA A 22 0.34 -1.91 20.24
CA ALA A 22 -0.58 -0.81 20.47
C ALA A 22 -0.16 0.49 19.75
N ASP A 23 1.15 0.73 19.61
CA ASP A 23 1.65 1.86 18.83
C ASP A 23 1.24 1.77 17.36
N LEU A 24 1.22 0.57 16.75
CA LEU A 24 0.75 0.41 15.38
C LEU A 24 -0.77 0.54 15.25
N HIS A 25 -1.52 0.48 16.36
CA HIS A 25 -2.95 0.80 16.36
C HIS A 25 -3.21 2.31 16.38
N ALA A 26 -2.32 3.09 16.97
CA ALA A 26 -2.49 4.53 17.17
C ALA A 26 -1.86 5.34 16.01
N PRO A 27 -2.65 6.02 15.15
CA PRO A 27 -2.12 6.77 14.00
C PRO A 27 -1.16 7.92 14.37
N SER A 28 -1.24 8.41 15.61
CA SER A 28 -0.37 9.46 16.14
C SER A 28 0.97 8.94 16.66
N SER A 29 1.17 7.62 16.77
CA SER A 29 2.41 7.08 17.31
C SER A 29 3.57 7.22 16.32
N HIS A 30 4.78 7.38 16.85
CA HIS A 30 5.99 7.40 16.04
C HIS A 30 6.18 6.12 15.20
N LYS A 31 5.79 4.96 15.75
CA LYS A 31 5.93 3.67 15.07
C LYS A 31 4.97 3.55 13.89
N PHE A 32 3.71 3.98 14.05
CA PHE A 32 2.75 4.05 12.96
C PHE A 32 3.23 5.00 11.87
N ILE A 33 3.55 6.25 12.22
CA ILE A 33 3.95 7.30 11.28
C ILE A 33 5.21 6.87 10.50
N SER A 34 6.19 6.26 11.17
CA SER A 34 7.40 5.76 10.51
C SER A 34 7.09 4.62 9.53
N THR A 35 6.22 3.68 9.94
CA THR A 35 5.79 2.56 9.09
C THR A 35 5.01 3.04 7.87
N GLU A 36 4.06 3.95 8.07
CA GLU A 36 3.28 4.59 7.02
C GLU A 36 4.19 5.30 6.01
N LYS A 37 5.15 6.11 6.46
CA LYS A 37 6.09 6.82 5.57
C LYS A 37 6.90 5.87 4.71
N VAL A 38 7.36 4.76 5.27
CA VAL A 38 8.11 3.74 4.55
C VAL A 38 7.21 3.10 3.49
N ILE A 39 6.02 2.63 3.89
CA ILE A 39 5.04 2.07 2.95
C ILE A 39 4.75 3.06 1.83
N ASN A 40 4.40 4.29 2.18
CA ASN A 40 4.06 5.36 1.23
C ASN A 40 5.20 5.68 0.26
N HIS A 41 6.46 5.65 0.72
CA HIS A 41 7.63 5.83 -0.15
C HIS A 41 7.71 4.77 -1.26
N TYR A 42 7.31 3.53 -0.96
CA TYR A 42 7.34 2.43 -1.92
C TYR A 42 6.05 2.26 -2.71
N VAL A 43 4.88 2.65 -2.19
CA VAL A 43 3.62 2.54 -2.96
C VAL A 43 3.35 3.79 -3.80
N SER A 44 3.87 4.96 -3.40
CA SER A 44 3.65 6.24 -4.08
C SER A 44 4.80 6.81 -4.92
N PRO A 45 5.89 6.10 -5.30
CA PRO A 45 6.91 6.72 -6.13
C PRO A 45 6.36 6.95 -7.53
N ALA A 46 6.17 8.23 -7.81
CA ALA A 46 5.57 8.87 -8.98
C ALA A 46 6.23 8.56 -10.34
N LEU A 47 7.09 7.53 -10.43
CA LEU A 47 7.87 7.19 -11.62
C LEU A 47 7.23 6.07 -12.48
N VAL A 48 6.48 5.14 -11.88
CA VAL A 48 5.86 4.02 -12.64
C VAL A 48 4.36 4.26 -12.86
N LEU A 49 3.65 4.74 -11.81
CA LEU A 49 2.30 5.28 -11.89
C LEU A 49 2.30 6.68 -11.28
N PRO A 50 2.60 7.74 -12.06
CA PRO A 50 2.51 9.15 -11.60
C PRO A 50 1.12 9.57 -11.10
N ILE A 51 0.19 8.62 -11.10
CA ILE A 51 -1.23 8.73 -10.92
C ILE A 51 -1.70 8.05 -9.61
N LEU A 52 -0.87 7.20 -8.99
CA LEU A 52 -1.24 6.45 -7.79
C LEU A 52 -0.90 7.25 -6.52
N THR A 53 -1.90 7.42 -5.65
CA THR A 53 -1.69 8.05 -4.33
C THR A 53 -2.51 7.32 -3.27
N CYS A 54 -1.86 6.83 -2.22
CA CYS A 54 -2.53 6.23 -1.07
C CYS A 54 -2.94 7.29 -0.04
N LEU A 55 -4.23 7.29 0.31
CA LEU A 55 -4.88 8.31 1.14
C LEU A 55 -5.00 7.89 2.59
N THR A 56 -5.08 6.59 2.85
CA THR A 56 -5.32 6.05 4.19
C THR A 56 -4.58 4.75 4.34
N PHE A 57 -3.96 4.57 5.51
CA PHE A 57 -3.32 3.33 5.92
C PHE A 57 -3.94 2.87 7.24
N LEU A 58 -4.22 1.57 7.33
CA LEU A 58 -4.63 0.89 8.55
C LEU A 58 -3.66 -0.27 8.78
N LEU A 59 -3.07 -0.31 9.96
CA LEU A 59 -2.22 -1.41 10.40
C LEU A 59 -3.03 -2.29 11.35
N ARG A 60 -3.07 -3.59 11.06
CA ARG A 60 -3.79 -4.58 11.84
C ARG A 60 -2.89 -5.72 12.26
N SER A 61 -3.32 -6.47 13.27
CA SER A 61 -2.66 -7.72 13.61
C SER A 61 -2.62 -8.63 12.39
N GLY A 62 -1.43 -9.16 12.08
CA GLY A 62 -1.29 -10.21 11.08
C GLY A 62 -1.69 -11.58 11.65
N ARG A 63 -1.53 -12.62 10.84
CA ARG A 63 -1.86 -14.00 11.22
C ARG A 63 -0.85 -14.56 12.22
N ASP A 64 0.42 -14.24 12.04
CA ASP A 64 1.51 -14.63 12.91
C ASP A 64 1.82 -13.52 13.92
N LYS A 65 2.35 -13.91 15.08
CA LYS A 65 2.68 -12.99 16.18
C LYS A 65 3.57 -11.83 15.73
N ASP A 66 4.53 -12.10 14.85
CA ASP A 66 5.51 -11.12 14.38
C ASP A 66 5.12 -10.44 13.07
N SER A 67 3.84 -10.55 12.69
CA SER A 67 3.32 -10.00 11.45
C SER A 67 2.31 -8.86 11.67
N THR A 68 2.31 -7.92 10.73
CA THR A 68 1.37 -6.80 10.68
C THR A 68 0.73 -6.77 9.30
N GLY A 69 -0.60 -6.83 9.27
CA GLY A 69 -1.36 -6.59 8.05
C GLY A 69 -1.45 -5.10 7.76
N VAL A 70 -1.35 -4.75 6.48
CA VAL A 70 -1.53 -3.40 5.97
C VAL A 70 -2.74 -3.40 5.07
N ASP A 71 -3.69 -2.52 5.37
CA ASP A 71 -4.81 -2.21 4.50
C ASP A 71 -4.70 -0.72 4.12
N ALA A 72 -4.62 -0.43 2.84
CA ALA A 72 -4.48 0.91 2.32
C ALA A 72 -5.60 1.23 1.32
N VAL A 73 -6.11 2.45 1.37
CA VAL A 73 -7.01 2.99 0.34
C VAL A 73 -6.21 3.93 -0.53
N CYS A 74 -6.13 3.59 -1.81
CA CYS A 74 -5.38 4.34 -2.79
C CYS A 74 -6.28 4.85 -3.89
N SER A 75 -5.82 5.88 -4.58
CA SER A 75 -6.54 6.56 -5.63
C SER A 75 -5.70 6.58 -6.90
N TYR A 76 -6.39 6.48 -8.03
CA TYR A 76 -5.82 6.59 -9.36
C TYR A 76 -6.33 7.88 -10.01
N ARG A 77 -5.46 8.87 -10.13
CA ARG A 77 -5.69 10.20 -10.74
C ARG A 77 -5.60 10.21 -12.28
N ASN A 78 -6.70 9.91 -12.98
CA ASN A 78 -6.75 10.03 -14.45
C ASN A 78 -6.48 11.48 -14.93
N ASN A 79 -5.23 11.82 -15.24
CA ASN A 79 -4.88 13.05 -15.94
C ASN A 79 -4.95 12.91 -17.48
N VAL A 80 -5.25 11.71 -17.98
CA VAL A 80 -5.53 11.48 -19.40
C VAL A 80 -6.81 10.67 -19.48
N SER A 81 -7.81 11.23 -20.17
CA SER A 81 -9.08 10.58 -20.49
C SER A 81 -8.88 9.11 -20.86
N LEU A 82 -9.66 8.22 -20.23
CA LEU A 82 -9.93 6.82 -20.60
C LEU A 82 -9.00 5.68 -20.14
N ALA A 83 -7.90 5.91 -19.41
CA ALA A 83 -7.23 4.78 -18.74
C ALA A 83 -8.17 4.24 -17.65
N ARG A 84 -8.78 3.07 -17.88
CA ARG A 84 -9.58 2.39 -16.85
C ARG A 84 -8.60 1.85 -15.82
N PHE A 85 -9.00 1.88 -14.55
CA PHE A 85 -8.29 1.16 -13.50
C PHE A 85 -8.06 -0.29 -13.94
N ASP A 86 -6.79 -0.70 -14.02
CA ASP A 86 -6.37 -2.05 -14.34
C ASP A 86 -5.70 -2.65 -13.10
N ARG A 87 -6.43 -3.54 -12.43
CA ARG A 87 -5.97 -4.23 -11.23
C ARG A 87 -4.69 -5.02 -11.48
N GLU A 88 -4.58 -5.68 -12.64
CA GLU A 88 -3.44 -6.54 -12.95
C GLU A 88 -2.18 -5.71 -13.20
N GLN A 89 -2.33 -4.57 -13.88
CA GLN A 89 -1.23 -3.62 -14.04
C GLN A 89 -0.73 -3.11 -12.68
N VAL A 90 -1.63 -2.64 -11.82
CA VAL A 90 -1.25 -2.15 -10.48
C VAL A 90 -0.58 -3.25 -9.66
N HIS A 91 -1.12 -4.47 -9.68
CA HIS A 91 -0.51 -5.60 -8.99
C HIS A 91 0.88 -5.93 -9.54
N HIS A 92 1.05 -5.97 -10.85
CA HIS A 92 2.33 -6.26 -11.51
C HIS A 92 3.42 -5.25 -11.14
N GLU A 93 3.08 -3.97 -11.15
CA GLU A 93 4.04 -2.91 -10.82
C GLU A 93 4.42 -2.93 -9.35
N LEU A 94 3.45 -3.06 -8.44
CA LEU A 94 3.72 -3.20 -7.02
C LEU A 94 4.55 -4.46 -6.72
N SER A 95 4.26 -5.57 -7.41
CA SER A 95 5.06 -6.80 -7.30
C SER A 95 6.51 -6.56 -7.72
N THR A 96 6.72 -5.87 -8.85
CA THR A 96 8.05 -5.54 -9.35
C THR A 96 8.82 -4.66 -8.36
N MET A 97 8.17 -3.62 -7.83
CA MET A 97 8.78 -2.69 -6.88
C MET A 97 9.09 -3.33 -5.53
N THR A 98 8.35 -4.37 -5.17
CA THR A 98 8.53 -5.13 -3.93
C THR A 98 9.35 -6.41 -4.10
N ASN A 99 10.13 -6.50 -5.19
CA ASN A 99 10.96 -7.65 -5.52
C ASN A 99 10.17 -8.98 -5.51
N GLY A 100 9.05 -9.00 -6.24
CA GLY A 100 8.14 -10.13 -6.28
C GLY A 100 7.37 -10.35 -4.97
N VAL A 101 6.95 -9.26 -4.31
CA VAL A 101 6.20 -9.29 -3.03
C VAL A 101 7.02 -9.93 -1.89
N THR A 102 8.33 -9.70 -1.86
CA THR A 102 9.20 -10.25 -0.81
C THR A 102 9.82 -9.19 0.08
N LYS A 103 10.00 -7.96 -0.42
CA LYS A 103 10.64 -6.88 0.33
C LYS A 103 10.01 -5.53 0.04
N LEU A 104 9.91 -4.71 1.09
CA LEU A 104 9.52 -3.31 1.01
C LEU A 104 10.44 -2.53 1.96
N GLY A 105 11.51 -1.94 1.42
CA GLY A 105 12.59 -1.36 2.21
C GLY A 105 13.19 -2.37 3.18
N HIS A 106 13.17 -2.05 4.48
CA HIS A 106 13.62 -2.96 5.54
C HIS A 106 12.55 -3.98 5.98
N TYR A 107 11.33 -3.90 5.45
CA TYR A 107 10.28 -4.87 5.74
C TYR A 107 10.33 -6.07 4.80
N SER A 108 10.03 -7.24 5.36
CA SER A 108 9.79 -8.48 4.63
C SER A 108 8.29 -8.64 4.41
N LEU A 109 7.90 -9.12 3.23
CA LEU A 109 6.52 -9.31 2.83
C LEU A 109 6.15 -10.79 2.77
N GLU A 110 4.91 -11.11 3.11
CA GLU A 110 4.33 -12.42 2.79
C GLU A 110 4.02 -12.48 1.29
N LYS A 111 4.69 -13.39 0.58
CA LYS A 111 4.69 -13.48 -0.90
C LYS A 111 3.31 -13.44 -1.57
N ASN A 112 2.31 -14.06 -0.94
CA ASN A 112 0.96 -14.20 -1.52
C ASN A 112 -0.07 -13.28 -0.83
N SER A 113 0.40 -12.28 -0.08
CA SER A 113 -0.48 -11.37 0.67
C SER A 113 -0.92 -10.14 -0.11
N LEU A 114 -0.20 -9.79 -1.19
CA LEU A 114 -0.51 -8.63 -2.01
C LEU A 114 -1.85 -8.83 -2.71
N TYR A 115 -2.82 -7.97 -2.41
CA TYR A 115 -4.14 -7.99 -3.02
C TYR A 115 -4.57 -6.57 -3.39
N VAL A 116 -5.12 -6.41 -4.59
CA VAL A 116 -5.61 -5.14 -5.11
C VAL A 116 -7.09 -5.31 -5.46
N ASN A 117 -7.96 -4.40 -5.01
CA ASN A 117 -9.41 -4.48 -5.26
C ASN A 117 -9.98 -3.09 -5.61
N GLY A 118 -10.88 -2.96 -6.59
CA GLY A 118 -11.37 -1.67 -7.07
C GLY A 118 -12.87 -1.60 -7.29
#